data_AF-A0A7R9D3J9-F1
#
_entry.id   AF-A0A7R9D3J9-F1
#
_cell.length_a   1.000
_cell.length_b   1.000
_cell.length_c   1.000
_cell.angle_alpha   90.00
_cell.angle_beta   90.00
_cell.angle_gamma   90.00
#
_symmetry.space_group_name_H-M   'P 1'
#
loop_
_entity.id
_entity.type
_entity.pdbx_description
1 polymer ?
#
loop_
_entity_poly.entity_id
_entity_poly.type
_entity_poly.pdbx_seq_one_letter_code
_entity_poly.pdbx_strand_id
1 'polypeptide(L)'
;MVTNIEAKGDVLGATDSSFKIIFNTTERYKKVFWKDVKVGDLIHLSNNEFIPADVLVLRSSDPHGLCYIDTCNLDGETNLKQRQVPRGFIEKQDVFQPSKFKSVVEVDQPTTKIYRFHGSIIHPTGERRPVGTENLLLRECVLKNTDYVEGIVVYAGHETKAMLNNGGPRYKRSELERQMNLDVIWCVLILFVLCIIGAVGCKLWLSSYDVVPFIPFASDPIYEGMLGFWTFVIILQVYHIHNDVHLYDPDTNKRIECRALNIPEELGQVRFLVFMTWGEKWEYFTIPTLKTF
;
A
#
# COMPACT_ATOMS: atom_id res chain seq x y z
N MET A 1 -15.34 -12.67 18.85
CA MET A 1 -15.06 -11.27 18.44
C MET A 1 -15.12 -11.24 16.94
N VAL A 2 -16.10 -10.52 16.40
CA VAL A 2 -16.26 -10.27 14.96
C VAL A 2 -15.43 -9.04 14.65
N THR A 3 -14.42 -9.17 13.79
CA THR A 3 -13.65 -8.02 13.30
C THR A 3 -13.97 -7.86 11.83
N ASN A 4 -14.81 -6.88 11.53
CA ASN A 4 -14.96 -6.34 10.18
C ASN A 4 -13.66 -5.64 9.80
N ILE A 5 -13.10 -5.99 8.64
CA ILE A 5 -12.06 -5.21 7.99
C ILE A 5 -12.50 -5.02 6.55
N GLU A 6 -13.03 -3.84 6.25
CA GLU A 6 -13.13 -3.30 4.90
C GLU A 6 -11.71 -3.03 4.39
N ALA A 7 -11.30 -3.74 3.35
CA ALA A 7 -10.12 -3.39 2.56
C ALA A 7 -10.59 -2.68 1.29
N LYS A 8 -10.57 -1.34 1.33
CA LYS A 8 -10.64 -0.48 0.15
C LYS A 8 -9.20 -0.30 -0.34
N GLY A 9 -8.89 -0.82 -1.52
CA GLY A 9 -7.56 -0.70 -2.12
C GLY A 9 -7.62 -1.21 -3.55
N ASP A 10 -7.75 -0.28 -4.49
CA ASP A 10 -7.63 -0.52 -5.92
C ASP A 10 -6.26 -1.14 -6.21
N VAL A 11 -6.26 -2.40 -6.67
CA VAL A 11 -5.11 -3.02 -7.32
C VAL A 11 -5.43 -3.12 -8.80
N LEU A 12 -4.85 -2.20 -9.55
CA LEU A 12 -4.75 -2.24 -11.00
C LEU A 12 -4.23 -3.63 -11.44
N GLY A 13 -5.03 -4.34 -12.24
CA GLY A 13 -4.51 -5.34 -13.18
C GLY A 13 -4.57 -6.83 -12.80
N ALA A 14 -5.33 -7.25 -11.79
CA ALA A 14 -5.60 -8.69 -11.60
C ALA A 14 -6.72 -9.11 -12.56
N THR A 15 -6.32 -9.70 -13.69
CA THR A 15 -7.21 -10.36 -14.64
C THR A 15 -8.18 -11.30 -13.94
N ASP A 16 -9.43 -11.22 -14.39
CA ASP A 16 -10.64 -11.93 -13.99
C ASP A 16 -10.52 -13.46 -14.18
N SER A 17 -9.54 -14.07 -13.51
CA SER A 17 -9.19 -15.47 -13.68
C SER A 17 -10.04 -16.32 -12.74
N SER A 18 -11.20 -16.72 -13.28
CA SER A 18 -12.15 -17.62 -12.61
C SER A 18 -11.66 -19.08 -12.72
N PHE A 19 -11.44 -19.76 -11.60
CA PHE A 19 -10.96 -21.17 -11.59
C PHE A 19 -12.06 -22.12 -11.15
N LYS A 20 -11.96 -23.37 -11.60
CA LYS A 20 -12.93 -24.43 -11.34
C LYS A 20 -12.63 -25.11 -9.99
N ILE A 21 -13.42 -24.83 -8.97
CA ILE A 21 -13.40 -25.55 -7.68
C ILE A 21 -14.47 -26.65 -7.69
N ILE A 22 -14.12 -27.83 -7.21
CA ILE A 22 -15.08 -28.92 -6.99
C ILE A 22 -15.80 -28.67 -5.68
N PHE A 23 -17.11 -28.46 -5.75
CA PHE A 23 -17.95 -28.49 -4.56
C PHE A 23 -18.30 -29.96 -4.24
N ASN A 24 -17.91 -30.41 -3.05
CA ASN A 24 -18.15 -31.75 -2.50
C ASN A 24 -19.64 -32.16 -2.59
N THR A 25 -20.56 -31.19 -2.57
CA THR A 25 -22.01 -31.45 -2.55
C THR A 25 -22.63 -31.73 -3.94
N THR A 26 -21.98 -31.36 -5.05
CA THR A 26 -22.62 -31.41 -6.39
C THR A 26 -21.81 -32.09 -7.49
N GLU A 27 -20.61 -32.62 -7.20
CA GLU A 27 -19.68 -33.23 -8.17
C GLU A 27 -19.42 -32.39 -9.44
N ARG A 28 -19.69 -31.08 -9.40
CA ARG A 28 -19.53 -30.16 -10.51
C ARG A 28 -18.49 -29.11 -10.18
N TYR A 29 -17.57 -28.92 -11.13
CA TYR A 29 -16.63 -27.82 -11.13
C TYR A 29 -17.38 -26.50 -11.29
N LYS A 30 -17.32 -25.64 -10.28
CA LYS A 30 -17.87 -24.29 -10.33
C LYS A 30 -16.74 -23.29 -10.42
N LYS A 31 -16.91 -22.27 -11.25
CA LYS A 31 -16.00 -21.12 -11.30
C LYS A 31 -16.11 -20.31 -10.01
N VAL A 32 -14.99 -20.11 -9.31
CA VAL A 32 -14.90 -19.39 -8.04
C VAL A 32 -13.71 -18.41 -8.10
N PHE A 33 -13.83 -17.32 -7.35
CA PHE A 33 -12.77 -16.31 -7.22
C PHE A 33 -11.70 -16.75 -6.22
N TRP A 34 -10.46 -16.24 -6.39
CA TRP A 34 -9.33 -16.59 -5.53
C TRP A 34 -9.56 -16.31 -4.04
N LYS A 35 -10.27 -15.23 -3.73
CA LYS A 35 -10.59 -14.82 -2.36
C LYS A 35 -11.43 -15.85 -1.60
N ASP A 36 -12.15 -16.71 -2.32
CA ASP A 36 -13.08 -17.68 -1.73
C ASP A 36 -12.46 -19.09 -1.61
N VAL A 37 -11.22 -19.28 -2.08
CA VAL A 37 -10.47 -20.55 -1.99
C VAL A 37 -10.06 -20.84 -0.55
N LYS A 38 -10.37 -22.04 -0.05
CA LYS A 38 -10.04 -22.48 1.31
C LYS A 38 -9.16 -23.72 1.33
N VAL A 39 -8.47 -23.92 2.45
CA VAL A 39 -7.71 -25.16 2.69
C VAL A 39 -8.64 -26.36 2.64
N GLY A 40 -8.22 -27.41 1.94
CA GLY A 40 -9.00 -28.62 1.70
C GLY A 40 -9.89 -28.60 0.45
N ASP A 41 -10.01 -27.45 -0.23
CA ASP A 41 -10.74 -27.38 -1.49
C ASP A 41 -10.01 -28.16 -2.59
N LEU A 42 -10.77 -28.90 -3.39
CA LEU A 42 -10.28 -29.56 -4.59
C LEU A 42 -10.42 -28.61 -5.77
N ILE A 43 -9.30 -28.33 -6.43
CA ILE A 43 -9.25 -27.38 -7.53
C ILE A 43 -8.82 -28.07 -8.83
N HIS A 44 -9.31 -27.54 -9.94
CA HIS A 44 -8.90 -27.90 -11.29
C HIS A 44 -8.28 -26.67 -11.95
N LEU A 45 -7.01 -26.81 -12.30
CA LEU A 45 -6.19 -25.81 -12.96
C LEU A 45 -6.02 -26.22 -14.42
N SER A 46 -6.24 -25.28 -15.33
CA SER A 46 -6.01 -25.49 -16.77
C SER A 46 -4.60 -25.05 -17.16
N ASN A 47 -4.17 -25.36 -18.38
CA ASN A 47 -2.90 -24.87 -18.91
C ASN A 47 -2.85 -23.33 -18.97
N ASN A 48 -1.67 -22.74 -18.73
CA ASN A 48 -1.41 -21.29 -18.71
C ASN A 48 -2.20 -20.50 -17.67
N GLU A 49 -2.64 -21.17 -16.62
CA GLU A 49 -3.48 -20.60 -15.58
C GLU A 49 -2.64 -20.41 -14.30
N PHE A 50 -2.84 -19.28 -13.61
CA PHE A 50 -2.12 -18.98 -12.37
C PHE A 50 -2.59 -19.84 -11.21
N ILE A 51 -1.66 -20.27 -10.37
CA ILE A 51 -1.97 -21.08 -9.18
C ILE A 51 -2.42 -20.15 -8.03
N PRO A 52 -3.65 -20.31 -7.49
CA PRO A 52 -4.24 -19.38 -6.52
C PRO A 52 -3.73 -19.56 -5.08
N ALA A 53 -3.25 -20.75 -4.75
CA ALA A 53 -2.90 -21.18 -3.40
C ALA A 53 -1.84 -22.30 -3.47
N ASP A 54 -1.23 -22.69 -2.36
CA ASP A 54 -0.28 -23.81 -2.39
C ASP A 54 -1.06 -25.13 -2.47
N VAL A 55 -0.87 -25.87 -3.56
CA VAL A 55 -1.75 -26.98 -3.96
C VAL A 55 -0.94 -28.26 -4.11
N LEU A 56 -1.38 -29.32 -3.44
CA LEU A 56 -0.80 -30.65 -3.59
C LEU A 56 -1.42 -31.34 -4.81
N VAL A 57 -0.58 -31.76 -5.75
CA VAL A 57 -1.02 -32.41 -6.99
C VAL A 57 -1.58 -33.80 -6.68
N LEU A 58 -2.78 -34.09 -7.19
CA LEU A 58 -3.43 -35.40 -7.07
C LEU A 58 -3.57 -36.11 -8.42
N ARG A 59 -3.83 -35.35 -9.50
CA ARG A 59 -3.94 -35.87 -10.87
C ARG A 59 -3.38 -34.86 -11.86
N SER A 60 -2.71 -35.35 -12.90
CA SER A 60 -2.25 -34.55 -14.04
C SER A 60 -2.88 -35.08 -15.33
N SER A 61 -2.90 -34.29 -16.39
CA SER A 61 -3.27 -34.76 -17.73
C SER A 61 -2.21 -35.68 -18.37
N ASP A 62 -0.96 -35.59 -17.89
CA ASP A 62 0.14 -36.43 -18.35
C ASP A 62 0.04 -37.86 -17.76
N PRO A 63 0.14 -38.94 -18.56
CA PRO A 63 0.01 -40.33 -18.08
C PRO A 63 1.06 -40.76 -17.04
N HIS A 64 2.22 -40.09 -17.00
CA HIS A 64 3.24 -40.34 -15.99
C HIS A 64 3.03 -39.47 -14.72
N GLY A 65 1.98 -38.66 -14.71
CA GLY A 65 1.64 -37.77 -13.62
C GLY A 65 2.58 -36.61 -13.45
N LEU A 66 3.20 -36.17 -14.53
CA LEU A 66 4.08 -35.01 -14.53
C LEU A 66 3.31 -33.73 -14.82
N CYS A 67 3.75 -32.62 -14.26
CA CYS A 67 3.30 -31.29 -14.64
C CYS A 67 4.44 -30.29 -14.51
N TYR A 68 4.35 -29.16 -15.21
CA TYR A 68 5.40 -28.15 -15.19
C TYR A 68 4.85 -26.83 -14.69
N ILE A 69 5.62 -26.16 -13.84
CA ILE A 69 5.31 -24.83 -13.37
C ILE A 69 6.39 -23.85 -13.79
N ASP A 70 5.96 -22.67 -14.21
CA ASP A 70 6.82 -21.51 -14.40
C ASP A 70 6.93 -20.76 -13.08
N THR A 71 8.16 -20.59 -12.57
CA THR A 71 8.45 -19.92 -11.32
C THR A 71 9.02 -18.52 -11.48
N CYS A 72 9.00 -17.97 -12.70
CA CYS A 72 9.55 -16.63 -12.97
C CYS A 72 9.03 -15.53 -12.02
N ASN A 73 7.78 -15.64 -11.56
CA ASN A 73 7.19 -14.69 -10.61
C ASN A 73 7.72 -14.83 -9.17
N LEU A 74 8.28 -15.98 -8.80
CA LEU A 74 8.71 -16.28 -7.43
C LEU A 74 10.22 -16.12 -7.24
N ASP A 75 11.02 -16.62 -8.18
CA ASP A 75 12.49 -16.63 -8.10
C ASP A 75 13.19 -15.95 -9.29
N GLY A 76 12.44 -15.51 -10.30
CA GLY A 76 13.01 -14.91 -11.51
C GLY A 76 13.69 -15.92 -12.44
N GLU A 77 13.61 -17.22 -12.15
CA GLU A 77 14.14 -18.25 -13.04
C GLU A 77 13.18 -18.48 -14.22
N THR A 78 13.71 -18.56 -15.44
CA THR A 78 12.91 -18.83 -16.66
C THR A 78 12.71 -20.31 -16.95
N ASN A 79 13.32 -21.18 -16.14
CA ASN A 79 13.25 -22.62 -16.33
C ASN A 79 11.96 -23.18 -15.73
N LEU A 80 11.30 -24.04 -16.51
CA LEU A 80 10.14 -24.77 -16.01
C LEU A 80 10.58 -25.78 -14.96
N LYS A 81 9.92 -25.76 -13.79
CA LYS A 81 10.15 -26.75 -12.73
C LYS A 81 9.16 -27.89 -12.87
N GLN A 82 9.68 -29.11 -12.95
CA GLN A 82 8.87 -30.32 -13.00
C GLN A 82 8.31 -30.64 -11.61
N ARG A 83 7.02 -30.96 -11.58
CA ARG A 83 6.26 -31.45 -10.42
C ARG A 83 5.59 -32.76 -10.80
N GLN A 84 5.27 -33.58 -9.80
CA GLN A 84 4.70 -34.90 -10.04
C GLN A 84 3.65 -35.28 -9.02
N VAL A 85 2.72 -36.13 -9.43
CA VAL A 85 1.77 -36.77 -8.52
C VAL A 85 2.52 -37.66 -7.51
N PRO A 86 2.10 -37.70 -6.23
CA PRO A 86 2.67 -38.60 -5.23
C PRO A 86 2.70 -40.06 -5.69
N ARG A 87 3.77 -40.77 -5.30
CA ARG A 87 4.01 -42.16 -5.72
C ARG A 87 2.81 -43.05 -5.37
N GLY A 88 2.39 -43.87 -6.34
CA GLY A 88 1.25 -44.78 -6.27
C GLY A 88 -0.15 -44.16 -6.42
N PHE A 89 -0.27 -42.84 -6.60
CA PHE A 89 -1.46 -42.25 -7.24
C PHE A 89 -1.30 -42.20 -8.76
N ILE A 90 -0.07 -42.31 -9.28
CA ILE A 90 0.29 -42.36 -10.70
C ILE A 90 -0.46 -43.51 -11.42
N GLU A 91 -0.40 -44.73 -10.88
CA GLU A 91 -1.06 -45.91 -11.47
C GLU A 91 -2.59 -45.82 -11.46
N LYS A 92 -3.16 -44.90 -10.68
CA LYS A 92 -4.61 -44.75 -10.51
C LYS A 92 -5.17 -43.54 -11.25
N GLN A 93 -4.37 -42.84 -12.05
CA GLN A 93 -4.79 -41.59 -12.68
C GLN A 93 -6.03 -41.73 -13.57
N ASP A 94 -6.12 -42.80 -14.36
CA ASP A 94 -7.25 -43.05 -15.25
C ASP A 94 -8.57 -43.30 -14.50
N VAL A 95 -8.49 -43.73 -13.24
CA VAL A 95 -9.64 -44.09 -12.39
C VAL A 95 -9.89 -43.04 -11.29
N PHE A 96 -8.96 -42.09 -11.12
CA PHE A 96 -8.99 -41.15 -10.01
C PHE A 96 -10.09 -40.10 -10.21
N GLN A 97 -11.12 -40.21 -9.38
CA GLN A 97 -12.17 -39.21 -9.25
C GLN A 97 -11.94 -38.40 -7.97
N PRO A 98 -11.68 -37.08 -8.07
CA PRO A 98 -11.46 -36.24 -6.90
C PRO A 98 -12.61 -36.31 -5.87
N SER A 99 -13.86 -36.44 -6.31
CA SER A 99 -15.04 -36.57 -5.44
C SER A 99 -15.00 -37.78 -4.49
N LYS A 100 -14.23 -38.82 -4.85
CA LYS A 100 -14.08 -40.04 -4.05
C LYS A 100 -12.82 -40.02 -3.16
N PHE A 101 -12.05 -38.93 -3.20
CA PHE A 101 -10.85 -38.79 -2.39
C PHE A 101 -11.23 -38.62 -0.91
N LYS A 102 -10.97 -39.66 -0.11
CA LYS A 102 -11.25 -39.69 1.34
C LYS A 102 -9.98 -39.72 2.21
N SER A 103 -8.83 -39.36 1.65
CA SER A 103 -7.56 -39.39 2.37
C SER A 103 -7.33 -38.13 3.19
N VAL A 104 -6.61 -38.26 4.32
CA VAL A 104 -6.19 -37.14 5.16
C VAL A 104 -4.80 -36.70 4.71
N VAL A 105 -4.61 -35.40 4.51
CA VAL A 105 -3.31 -34.82 4.16
C VAL A 105 -2.74 -34.15 5.40
N GLU A 106 -1.68 -34.72 5.96
CA GLU A 106 -0.92 -34.12 7.05
C GLU A 106 0.28 -33.36 6.49
N VAL A 107 0.44 -32.11 6.87
CA VAL A 107 1.56 -31.27 6.44
C VAL A 107 2.16 -30.54 7.62
N ASP A 108 3.43 -30.20 7.50
CA ASP A 108 4.09 -29.34 8.48
C ASP A 108 3.45 -27.93 8.50
N GLN A 109 3.72 -27.16 9.55
CA GLN A 109 3.34 -25.75 9.58
C GLN A 109 4.00 -24.95 8.45
N PRO A 110 3.34 -23.90 7.93
CA PRO A 110 3.86 -23.13 6.80
C PRO A 110 5.16 -22.41 7.21
N THR A 111 6.17 -22.49 6.35
CA THR A 111 7.52 -21.95 6.59
C THR A 111 7.94 -21.05 5.43
N THR A 112 8.78 -20.05 5.73
CA THR A 112 9.38 -19.13 4.74
C THR A 112 10.33 -19.84 3.75
N LYS A 113 10.74 -21.07 4.04
CA LYS A 113 11.57 -21.89 3.14
C LYS A 113 10.73 -22.40 1.97
N ILE A 114 10.80 -21.69 0.84
CA ILE A 114 10.06 -22.02 -0.40
C ILE A 114 10.32 -23.47 -0.85
N TYR A 115 11.58 -23.90 -0.81
CA TYR A 115 12.03 -25.23 -1.27
C TYR A 115 11.97 -26.33 -0.21
N ARG A 116 11.28 -26.11 0.91
CA ARG A 116 11.11 -27.13 1.94
C ARG A 116 9.64 -27.37 2.23
N PHE A 117 9.18 -28.55 1.88
CA PHE A 117 7.83 -29.03 2.16
C PHE A 117 7.94 -30.50 2.53
N HIS A 118 7.35 -30.85 3.67
CA HIS A 118 7.20 -32.23 4.11
C HIS A 118 5.75 -32.42 4.55
N GLY A 119 5.19 -33.54 4.12
CA GLY A 119 3.88 -33.98 4.53
C GLY A 119 3.70 -35.46 4.26
N SER A 120 2.51 -35.96 4.54
CA SER A 120 2.12 -37.32 4.21
C SER A 120 0.63 -37.39 3.93
N ILE A 121 0.26 -38.14 2.90
CA ILE A 121 -1.12 -38.51 2.62
C ILE A 121 -1.40 -39.82 3.36
N ILE A 122 -2.39 -39.82 4.25
CA ILE A 122 -2.87 -40.99 4.99
C ILE A 122 -4.16 -41.47 4.33
N HIS A 123 -4.09 -42.63 3.70
CA HIS A 123 -5.27 -43.28 3.13
C HIS A 123 -6.14 -43.88 4.25
N PRO A 124 -7.47 -43.98 4.08
CA PRO A 124 -8.35 -44.64 5.07
C PRO A 124 -7.98 -46.10 5.39
N THR A 125 -7.18 -46.75 4.54
CA THR A 125 -6.64 -48.09 4.76
C THR A 125 -5.47 -48.12 5.76
N GLY A 126 -5.02 -46.96 6.24
CA GLY A 126 -3.85 -46.81 7.12
C GLY A 126 -2.51 -46.69 6.38
N GLU A 127 -2.50 -46.72 5.04
CA GLU A 127 -1.29 -46.51 4.25
C GLU A 127 -0.87 -45.04 4.31
N ARG A 128 0.36 -44.76 4.75
CA ARG A 128 0.94 -43.41 4.79
C ARG A 128 1.95 -43.23 3.66
N ARG A 129 1.73 -42.24 2.81
CA ARG A 129 2.63 -41.91 1.71
C ARG A 129 3.26 -40.54 1.89
N PRO A 130 4.59 -40.43 1.91
CA PRO A 130 5.25 -39.15 2.07
C PRO A 130 5.05 -38.28 0.83
N VAL A 131 4.90 -36.98 1.05
CA VAL A 131 4.85 -35.95 0.00
C VAL A 131 5.91 -34.89 0.26
N GLY A 132 6.56 -34.44 -0.81
CA GLY A 132 7.65 -33.48 -0.79
C GLY A 132 7.36 -32.28 -1.69
N THR A 133 8.37 -31.42 -1.87
CA THR A 133 8.25 -30.22 -2.71
C THR A 133 7.93 -30.54 -4.16
N GLU A 134 8.40 -31.67 -4.66
CA GLU A 134 8.11 -32.20 -5.99
C GLU A 134 6.61 -32.42 -6.24
N ASN A 135 5.80 -32.55 -5.18
CA ASN A 135 4.35 -32.74 -5.30
C ASN A 135 3.53 -31.45 -5.09
N LEU A 136 4.19 -30.33 -4.76
CA LEU A 136 3.54 -29.07 -4.40
C LEU A 136 3.62 -28.04 -5.53
N LEU A 137 2.48 -27.49 -5.90
CA LEU A 137 2.35 -26.29 -6.73
C LEU A 137 2.31 -25.07 -5.81
N LEU A 138 3.12 -24.06 -6.11
CA LEU A 138 3.20 -22.85 -5.30
C LEU A 138 2.29 -21.77 -5.88
N ARG A 139 1.71 -20.94 -5.01
CA ARG A 139 0.96 -19.75 -5.43
C ARG A 139 1.83 -18.83 -6.32
N GLU A 140 1.18 -18.15 -7.26
CA GLU A 140 1.79 -17.20 -8.24
C GLU A 140 2.64 -17.83 -9.33
N CYS A 141 2.87 -19.15 -9.27
CA CYS A 141 3.40 -19.90 -10.40
C CYS A 141 2.31 -20.10 -11.47
N VAL A 142 2.74 -20.30 -12.72
CA VAL A 142 1.84 -20.55 -13.85
C VAL A 142 2.00 -22.01 -14.28
N LEU A 143 0.89 -22.72 -14.47
CA LEU A 143 0.93 -24.08 -15.03
C LEU A 143 1.31 -24.01 -16.52
N LYS A 144 2.29 -24.83 -16.93
CA LYS A 144 2.79 -24.89 -18.31
C LYS A 144 2.89 -26.35 -18.77
N ASN A 145 2.83 -26.57 -20.07
CA ASN A 145 3.06 -27.87 -20.71
C ASN A 145 2.22 -29.02 -20.11
N THR A 146 1.03 -28.71 -19.62
CA THR A 146 0.09 -29.69 -19.05
C THR A 146 -1.31 -29.15 -19.24
N ASP A 147 -2.21 -29.94 -19.85
CA ASP A 147 -3.55 -29.46 -20.23
C ASP A 147 -4.39 -29.12 -19.00
N TYR A 148 -4.33 -29.97 -17.98
CA TYR A 148 -4.97 -29.73 -16.71
C TYR A 148 -4.25 -30.44 -15.56
N VAL A 149 -4.42 -29.88 -14.36
CA VAL A 149 -3.99 -30.50 -13.10
C VAL A 149 -5.12 -30.38 -12.08
N GLU A 150 -5.31 -31.45 -11.31
CA GLU A 150 -6.21 -31.45 -10.17
C GLU A 150 -5.42 -31.68 -8.88
N GLY A 151 -5.78 -30.91 -7.87
CA GLY A 151 -5.09 -30.94 -6.60
C GLY A 151 -5.94 -30.44 -5.45
N ILE A 152 -5.41 -30.63 -4.24
CA ILE A 152 -6.03 -30.16 -2.99
C ILE A 152 -5.24 -28.98 -2.44
N VAL A 153 -5.95 -27.95 -2.00
CA VAL A 153 -5.35 -26.76 -1.40
C VAL A 153 -4.81 -27.10 -0.01
N VAL A 154 -3.52 -26.87 0.20
CA VAL A 154 -2.82 -27.15 1.46
C VAL A 154 -2.65 -25.89 2.30
N TYR A 155 -2.20 -24.79 1.68
CA TYR A 155 -2.10 -23.48 2.34
C TYR A 155 -2.82 -22.44 1.50
N ALA A 156 -3.54 -21.52 2.14
CA ALA A 156 -4.31 -20.47 1.48
C ALA A 156 -4.02 -19.08 2.09
N GLY A 157 -4.26 -18.03 1.31
CA GLY A 157 -4.11 -16.65 1.80
C GLY A 157 -2.68 -16.29 2.21
N HIS A 158 -2.51 -15.83 3.45
CA HIS A 158 -1.22 -15.42 4.04
C HIS A 158 -0.32 -16.58 4.46
N GLU A 159 -0.85 -17.80 4.51
CA GLU A 159 -0.09 -18.99 4.91
C GLU A 159 0.66 -19.63 3.73
N THR A 160 0.40 -19.18 2.50
CA THR A 160 1.15 -19.68 1.34
C THR A 160 2.62 -19.29 1.42
N LYS A 161 3.48 -20.16 0.93
CA LYS A 161 4.94 -19.96 0.94
C LYS A 161 5.36 -18.69 0.19
N ALA A 162 4.70 -18.39 -0.92
CA ALA A 162 4.93 -17.16 -1.68
C ALA A 162 4.62 -15.92 -0.83
N MET A 163 3.49 -15.92 -0.10
CA MET A 163 3.10 -14.78 0.75
C MET A 163 3.97 -14.65 2.00
N LEU A 164 4.42 -15.76 2.58
CA LEU A 164 5.35 -15.73 3.70
C LEU A 164 6.74 -15.20 3.30
N ASN A 165 7.14 -15.40 2.04
CA ASN A 165 8.38 -14.83 1.51
C ASN A 165 8.20 -13.38 1.02
N ASN A 166 6.96 -12.98 0.73
CA ASN A 166 6.63 -11.60 0.42
C ASN A 166 6.53 -10.80 1.74
N GLY A 167 7.69 -10.41 2.26
CA GLY A 167 7.76 -9.44 3.35
C GLY A 167 7.04 -8.18 2.89
N GLY A 168 5.86 -7.92 3.46
CA GLY A 168 4.93 -6.88 3.02
C GLY A 168 5.57 -5.53 2.75
N PRO A 169 4.87 -4.62 2.06
CA PRO A 169 5.44 -3.42 1.47
C PRO A 169 6.37 -2.69 2.44
N ARG A 170 7.68 -2.84 2.24
CA ARG A 170 8.67 -2.12 3.05
C ARG A 170 8.59 -0.66 2.66
N TYR A 171 8.40 0.21 3.64
CA TYR A 171 8.47 1.66 3.44
C TYR A 171 9.88 2.02 2.92
N LYS A 172 9.99 2.28 1.62
CA LYS A 172 11.23 2.74 0.99
C LYS A 172 11.26 4.26 1.10
N ARG A 173 12.19 4.80 1.90
CA ARG A 173 12.51 6.24 1.90
C ARG A 173 13.49 6.55 0.78
N SER A 174 13.28 7.65 0.09
CA SER A 174 14.26 8.13 -0.90
C SER A 174 15.51 8.66 -0.19
N GLU A 175 16.68 8.49 -0.80
CA GLU A 175 17.91 9.11 -0.27
C GLU A 175 17.80 10.64 -0.22
N LEU A 176 17.04 11.24 -1.15
CA LEU A 176 16.75 12.67 -1.17
C LEU A 176 15.90 13.09 0.03
N GLU A 177 14.92 12.29 0.45
CA GLU A 177 14.13 12.58 1.67
C GLU A 177 15.00 12.53 2.93
N ARG A 178 16.01 11.64 2.96
CA ARG A 178 16.97 11.62 4.07
C ARG A 178 17.84 12.87 4.07
N GLN A 179 18.28 13.33 2.91
CA GLN A 179 19.09 14.54 2.76
C GLN A 179 18.30 15.80 3.16
N MET A 180 17.05 15.94 2.70
CA MET A 180 16.18 17.06 3.07
C MET A 180 16.01 17.18 4.59
N ASN A 181 15.83 16.05 5.29
CA ASN A 181 15.71 16.07 6.75
C ASN A 181 17.00 16.54 7.46
N LEU A 182 18.18 16.26 6.88
CA LEU A 182 19.45 16.78 7.41
C LEU A 182 19.57 18.28 7.16
N ASP A 183 19.17 18.77 5.99
CA ASP A 183 19.22 20.19 5.66
C ASP A 183 18.28 21.02 6.57
N VAL A 184 17.12 20.47 6.95
CA VAL A 184 16.22 21.08 7.95
C VAL A 184 16.90 21.22 9.32
N ILE A 185 17.63 20.20 9.78
CA ILE A 185 18.37 20.26 11.05
C ILE A 185 19.43 21.35 10.99
N TRP A 186 20.16 21.47 9.88
CA TRP A 186 21.14 22.55 9.68
C TRP A 186 20.49 23.94 9.68
N CYS A 187 19.33 24.10 9.06
CA CYS A 187 18.58 25.35 9.08
C CYS A 187 18.21 25.78 10.51
N VAL A 188 17.73 24.84 11.34
CA VAL A 188 17.39 25.11 12.75
C VAL A 188 18.63 25.50 13.56
N LEU A 189 19.77 24.84 13.35
CA LEU A 189 21.03 25.16 14.03
C LEU A 189 21.54 26.57 13.66
N ILE A 190 21.52 26.92 12.38
CA ILE A 190 21.95 28.26 11.91
C ILE A 190 21.02 29.33 12.49
N LEU A 191 19.70 29.11 12.46
CA LEU A 191 18.73 30.04 13.03
C LEU A 191 18.98 30.26 14.52
N PHE A 192 19.25 29.19 15.29
CA PHE A 192 19.56 29.29 16.71
C PHE A 192 20.81 30.13 16.97
N VAL A 193 21.86 29.94 16.18
CA VAL A 193 23.11 30.74 16.27
C VAL A 193 22.84 32.21 15.94
N LEU A 194 22.08 32.50 14.89
CA LEU A 194 21.71 33.87 14.53
C LEU A 194 20.90 34.56 15.64
N CYS A 195 19.97 33.85 16.28
CA CYS A 195 19.21 34.36 17.42
C CYS A 195 20.13 34.69 18.60
N ILE A 196 21.12 33.84 18.91
CA ILE A 196 22.09 34.11 19.98
C ILE A 196 22.94 35.34 19.65
N ILE A 197 23.46 35.43 18.42
CA ILE A 197 24.26 36.58 17.98
C ILE A 197 23.43 37.86 18.04
N GLY A 198 22.18 37.81 17.58
CA GLY A 198 21.24 38.94 17.64
C GLY A 198 20.96 39.38 19.08
N ALA A 199 20.72 38.44 20.00
CA ALA A 199 20.47 38.74 21.41
C ALA A 199 21.71 39.35 22.10
N VAL A 200 22.90 38.80 21.86
CA VAL A 200 24.17 39.33 22.39
C VAL A 200 24.46 40.72 21.80
N GLY A 201 24.28 40.89 20.48
CA GLY A 201 24.46 42.16 19.80
C GLY A 201 23.52 43.25 20.32
N CYS A 202 22.24 42.92 20.51
CA CYS A 202 21.28 43.83 21.12
C CYS A 202 21.68 44.20 22.56
N LYS A 203 22.11 43.23 23.38
CA LYS A 203 22.54 43.49 24.76
C LYS A 203 23.77 44.40 24.82
N LEU A 204 24.79 44.14 23.99
CA LEU A 204 26.01 44.96 23.95
C LEU A 204 25.71 46.37 23.44
N TRP A 205 24.87 46.50 22.42
CA TRP A 205 24.45 47.80 21.89
C TRP A 205 23.69 48.61 22.94
N LEU A 206 22.69 48.02 23.61
CA LEU A 206 21.91 48.70 24.64
C LEU A 206 22.76 49.10 25.86
N SER A 207 23.73 48.26 26.23
CA SER A 207 24.66 48.57 27.34
C SER A 207 25.55 49.78 27.07
N SER A 208 25.66 50.23 25.81
CA SER A 208 26.47 51.40 25.44
C SER A 208 25.74 52.73 25.64
N TYR A 209 24.44 52.72 25.96
CA TYR A 209 23.62 53.93 26.12
C TYR A 209 22.99 53.96 27.52
N ASP A 210 23.18 55.06 28.26
CA ASP A 210 22.48 55.29 29.54
C ASP A 210 21.00 55.65 29.33
N VAL A 211 20.67 56.31 28.21
CA VAL A 211 19.29 56.65 27.81
C VAL A 211 19.20 56.47 26.29
N VAL A 212 18.31 55.60 25.82
CA VAL A 212 18.21 55.25 24.39
C VAL A 212 17.49 56.37 23.63
N PRO A 213 18.13 57.09 22.68
CA PRO A 213 17.59 58.36 22.15
C PRO A 213 16.33 58.25 21.27
N PHE A 214 15.99 57.04 20.81
CA PHE A 214 15.00 56.81 19.74
C PHE A 214 13.87 55.84 20.12
N ILE A 215 13.83 55.34 21.35
CA ILE A 215 12.73 54.49 21.85
C ILE A 215 11.92 55.34 22.84
N PRO A 216 10.77 55.92 22.41
CA PRO A 216 10.10 56.95 23.18
C PRO A 216 9.38 56.43 24.43
N PHE A 217 9.14 55.12 24.59
CA PHE A 217 8.52 54.53 25.77
C PHE A 217 9.06 53.12 26.01
N ALA A 218 9.46 52.83 27.26
CA ALA A 218 9.84 51.48 27.69
C ALA A 218 8.58 50.62 27.87
N SER A 219 8.07 50.05 26.78
CA SER A 219 7.17 48.89 26.83
C SER A 219 7.98 47.66 27.25
N ASP A 220 7.34 46.72 27.94
CA ASP A 220 8.00 45.47 28.36
C ASP A 220 8.65 44.79 27.14
N PRO A 221 9.94 44.42 27.18
CA PRO A 221 10.66 43.83 26.04
C PRO A 221 9.99 42.57 25.49
N ILE A 222 9.26 41.85 26.34
CA ILE A 222 8.48 40.67 26.00
C ILE A 222 7.27 41.04 25.13
N TYR A 223 6.59 42.14 25.44
CA TYR A 223 5.41 42.60 24.72
C TYR A 223 5.77 43.10 23.32
N GLU A 224 6.84 43.91 23.21
CA GLU A 224 7.38 44.35 21.91
C GLU A 224 7.87 43.16 21.07
N GLY A 225 8.56 42.19 21.69
CA GLY A 225 8.98 40.97 21.01
C GLY A 225 7.81 40.13 20.50
N MET A 226 6.71 40.05 21.27
CA MET A 226 5.48 39.39 20.84
C MET A 226 4.80 40.12 19.68
N LEU A 227 4.70 41.46 19.74
CA LEU A 227 4.12 42.25 18.65
C LEU A 227 4.94 42.15 17.36
N GLY A 228 6.28 42.17 17.49
CA GLY A 228 7.21 41.93 16.38
C GLY A 228 7.01 40.55 15.76
N PHE A 229 6.93 39.51 16.58
CA PHE A 229 6.68 38.15 16.10
C PHE A 229 5.38 38.04 15.29
N TRP A 230 4.27 38.55 15.83
CA TRP A 230 2.98 38.49 15.15
C TRP A 230 2.91 39.35 13.88
N THR A 231 3.58 40.50 13.84
CA THR A 231 3.67 41.31 12.61
C THR A 231 4.48 40.61 11.52
N PHE A 232 5.57 39.91 11.86
CA PHE A 232 6.31 39.09 10.88
C PHE A 232 5.48 37.91 10.33
N VAL A 233 4.64 37.28 11.15
CA VAL A 233 3.72 36.23 10.69
C VAL A 233 2.73 36.76 9.64
N ILE A 234 2.17 37.95 9.87
CA ILE A 234 1.25 38.60 8.91
C ILE A 234 1.98 38.92 7.59
N ILE A 235 3.19 39.47 7.66
CA ILE A 235 4.01 39.77 6.46
C ILE A 235 4.33 38.49 5.69
N LEU A 236 4.68 37.40 6.38
CA LEU A 236 4.99 36.12 5.76
C LEU A 236 3.76 35.54 5.05
N GLN A 237 2.58 35.60 5.67
CA GLN A 237 1.33 35.17 5.03
C GLN A 237 1.04 35.95 3.73
N VAL A 238 1.22 37.28 3.74
CA VAL A 238 1.04 38.09 2.52
C VAL A 238 2.07 37.74 1.45
N TYR A 239 3.32 37.51 1.83
CA TYR A 239 4.37 37.08 0.90
C TYR A 239 4.02 35.76 0.21
N HIS A 240 3.43 34.81 0.95
CA HIS A 240 2.96 33.55 0.38
C HIS A 240 1.80 33.75 -0.60
N ILE A 241 0.82 34.61 -0.27
CA ILE A 241 -0.31 34.92 -1.17
C ILE A 241 0.21 35.56 -2.47
N HIS A 242 1.18 36.47 -2.39
CA HIS A 242 1.74 37.14 -3.58
C HIS A 242 2.51 36.21 -4.52
N ASN A 243 3.17 35.19 -3.97
CA ASN A 243 3.97 34.22 -4.74
C ASN A 243 3.22 32.94 -5.12
N ASP A 244 1.91 32.85 -4.83
CA ASP A 244 1.11 31.70 -5.21
C ASP A 244 1.00 31.59 -6.74
N VAL A 245 1.40 30.43 -7.28
CA VAL A 245 1.39 30.15 -8.72
C VAL A 245 -0.05 30.01 -9.23
N HIS A 246 -1.00 29.60 -8.39
CA HIS A 246 -2.40 29.41 -8.77
C HIS A 246 -3.19 30.73 -8.89
N LEU A 247 -2.68 31.82 -8.30
CA LEU A 247 -3.29 33.16 -8.34
C LEU A 247 -2.61 34.08 -9.37
N TYR A 248 -1.85 33.50 -10.30
CA TYR A 248 -1.22 34.19 -11.42
C TYR A 248 -2.08 34.07 -12.68
N ASP A 249 -2.37 35.20 -13.32
CA ASP A 249 -3.09 35.25 -14.59
C ASP A 249 -2.09 35.28 -15.77
N PRO A 250 -2.02 34.19 -16.57
CA PRO A 250 -1.11 34.10 -17.70
C PRO A 250 -1.50 35.00 -18.87
N ASP A 251 -2.80 35.33 -19.03
CA ASP A 251 -3.30 36.09 -20.17
C ASP A 251 -2.99 37.59 -20.02
N THR A 252 -3.06 38.10 -18.79
CA THR A 252 -2.72 39.51 -18.48
C THR A 252 -1.30 39.69 -17.92
N ASN A 253 -0.56 38.59 -17.71
CA ASN A 253 0.79 38.56 -17.10
C ASN A 253 0.84 39.32 -15.76
N LYS A 254 -0.16 39.10 -14.90
CA LYS A 254 -0.30 39.78 -13.61
C LYS A 254 -0.41 38.77 -12.47
N ARG A 255 0.27 39.08 -11.36
CA ARG A 255 0.13 38.39 -10.08
C ARG A 255 -0.88 39.11 -9.21
N ILE A 256 -1.38 38.40 -8.20
CA ILE A 256 -2.25 39.00 -7.19
C ILE A 256 -1.48 40.07 -6.38
N GLU A 257 -2.03 41.28 -6.31
CA GLU A 257 -1.47 42.40 -5.54
C GLU A 257 -2.30 42.64 -4.28
N CYS A 258 -1.75 42.29 -3.11
CA CYS A 258 -2.36 42.61 -1.83
C CYS A 258 -2.11 44.09 -1.51
N ARG A 259 -3.13 44.95 -1.71
CA ARG A 259 -3.02 46.40 -1.44
C ARG A 259 -3.22 46.77 0.03
N ALA A 260 -3.88 45.91 0.80
CA ALA A 260 -4.07 46.03 2.23
C ALA A 260 -3.43 44.83 2.94
N LEU A 261 -2.48 45.08 3.83
CA LEU A 261 -1.65 44.04 4.48
C LEU A 261 -2.23 43.55 5.82
N ASN A 262 -3.31 44.17 6.29
CA ASN A 262 -3.89 44.00 7.63
C ASN A 262 -5.29 43.35 7.63
N ILE A 263 -5.69 42.78 6.50
CA ILE A 263 -7.00 42.15 6.24
C ILE A 263 -6.89 40.70 5.68
N PRO A 264 -5.71 40.08 5.40
CA PRO A 264 -5.68 38.70 4.90
C PRO A 264 -6.44 37.68 5.76
N GLU A 265 -6.49 37.87 7.07
CA GLU A 265 -7.18 37.01 8.02
C GLU A 265 -8.71 37.05 7.89
N GLU A 266 -9.26 38.18 7.44
CA GLU A 266 -10.70 38.38 7.26
C GLU A 266 -11.23 37.65 6.02
N LEU A 267 -10.35 37.30 5.06
CA LEU A 267 -10.73 36.54 3.86
C LEU A 267 -11.36 35.18 4.22
N GLY A 268 -10.90 34.56 5.32
CA GLY A 268 -11.45 33.30 5.84
C GLY A 268 -12.83 33.44 6.50
N GLN A 269 -13.29 34.66 6.77
CA GLN A 269 -14.55 34.95 7.46
C GLN A 269 -15.66 35.46 6.53
N VAL A 270 -15.37 35.63 5.24
CA VAL A 270 -16.34 36.16 4.26
C VAL A 270 -17.52 35.19 4.12
N ARG A 271 -18.74 35.67 4.43
CA ARG A 271 -19.99 34.89 4.32
C ARG A 271 -20.82 35.19 3.08
N PHE A 272 -20.73 36.42 2.59
CA PHE A 272 -21.52 36.91 1.47
C PHE A 272 -20.58 37.48 0.41
N LEU A 273 -20.69 36.97 -0.81
CA LEU A 273 -20.02 37.54 -1.98
C LEU A 273 -21.06 38.29 -2.79
N VAL A 274 -20.77 39.54 -3.11
CA VAL A 274 -21.63 40.39 -3.94
C VAL A 274 -20.90 40.63 -5.25
N PHE A 275 -21.49 40.18 -6.36
CA PHE A 275 -20.92 40.35 -7.67
C PHE A 275 -21.74 41.37 -8.47
N MET A 276 -21.04 42.20 -9.23
CA MET A 276 -21.65 43.17 -10.14
C MET A 276 -21.64 42.59 -11.55
N THR A 277 -22.81 42.31 -12.12
CA THR A 277 -22.94 42.05 -13.55
C THR A 277 -23.16 43.38 -14.26
N TRP A 278 -22.57 43.53 -15.46
CA TRP A 278 -22.49 44.78 -16.23
C TRP A 278 -23.74 45.68 -16.13
N GLY A 279 -23.70 46.61 -15.18
CA GLY A 279 -24.52 47.81 -15.13
C GLY A 279 -25.89 47.75 -14.45
N GLU A 280 -26.53 46.60 -14.22
CA GLU A 280 -27.99 46.65 -13.94
C GLU A 280 -28.53 45.85 -12.73
N LYS A 281 -27.82 44.86 -12.16
CA LYS A 281 -28.29 44.17 -10.93
C LYS A 281 -27.16 43.69 -10.03
N TRP A 282 -27.37 43.82 -8.73
CA TRP A 282 -26.53 43.20 -7.70
C TRP A 282 -27.06 41.79 -7.42
N GLU A 283 -26.20 40.79 -7.61
CA GLU A 283 -26.49 39.42 -7.21
C GLU A 283 -25.60 39.05 -6.01
N TYR A 284 -26.19 38.42 -5.00
CA TYR A 284 -25.46 37.96 -3.82
C TYR A 284 -25.43 36.43 -3.77
N PHE A 285 -24.28 35.87 -3.45
CA PHE A 285 -24.08 34.45 -3.21
C PHE A 285 -23.68 34.24 -1.75
N THR A 286 -24.39 33.34 -1.05
CA THR A 286 -24.04 32.97 0.33
C THR A 286 -23.07 31.81 0.26
N ILE A 287 -21.86 31.98 0.79
CA ILE A 287 -20.89 30.89 0.89
C ILE A 287 -21.41 29.95 1.99
N PRO A 288 -21.70 28.66 1.70
CA PRO A 288 -22.11 27.74 2.73
C PRO A 288 -20.98 27.64 3.75
N THR A 289 -21.25 28.02 5.00
CA THR A 289 -20.31 27.84 6.11
C THR A 289 -19.83 26.40 6.10
N LEU A 290 -18.53 26.19 5.89
CA LEU A 290 -17.84 25.00 6.37
C LEU A 290 -18.15 24.92 7.86
N LYS A 291 -19.09 24.05 8.23
CA LYS A 291 -19.24 23.62 9.62
C LYS A 291 -17.92 22.95 9.99
N THR A 292 -17.07 23.72 10.65
CA THR A 292 -15.90 23.25 11.37
C THR A 292 -16.32 22.11 12.31
N PHE A 293 -15.72 20.94 12.09
CA PHE A 293 -15.33 20.05 13.18
C PHE A 293 -13.96 20.52 13.70
#